data_AF-A0A2M7A174-F1
#
_entry.id   AF-A0A2M7A174-F1
#
_cell.length_a   1.000
_cell.length_b   1.000
_cell.length_c   1.000
_cell.angle_alpha   90.00
_cell.angle_beta   90.00
_cell.angle_gamma   90.00
#
_symmetry.space_group_name_H-M   'P 1'
#
loop_
_entity.id
_entity.type
_entity.pdbx_description
1 polymer ?
#
loop_
_entity_poly.entity_id
_entity_poly.type
_entity_poly.pdbx_seq_one_letter_code
_entity_poly.pdbx_strand_id
1 'polypeptide(L)'
;MVKKKQVIKEEVIEKQLWKSADKLRKNIDAAEYKHIVLGLIFLKYISDAFEELHGKLVSGKGDYASADPEDKDEYKAEKVFFVPPSAR
;
A
#
# COMPACT_ATOMS: atom_id res chain seq x y z
N MET A 1 -39.50 -10.08 -24.80
CA MET A 1 -38.81 -10.11 -23.49
C MET A 1 -37.49 -9.36 -23.60
N VAL A 2 -37.41 -8.12 -23.10
CA VAL A 2 -36.17 -7.32 -23.15
C VAL A 2 -35.31 -7.70 -21.96
N LYS A 3 -34.15 -8.33 -22.20
CA LYS A 3 -33.13 -8.58 -21.18
C LYS A 3 -32.61 -7.22 -20.68
N LYS A 4 -32.87 -6.88 -19.41
CA LYS A 4 -32.29 -5.70 -18.75
C LYS A 4 -30.77 -5.86 -18.74
N LYS A 5 -30.07 -5.01 -19.50
CA LYS A 5 -28.61 -4.89 -19.46
C LYS A 5 -28.24 -4.39 -18.07
N GLN A 6 -27.62 -5.24 -17.24
CA GLN A 6 -27.09 -4.83 -15.94
C GLN A 6 -25.98 -3.80 -16.20
N VAL A 7 -26.27 -2.55 -15.87
CA VAL A 7 -25.26 -1.49 -15.80
C VAL A 7 -24.40 -1.82 -14.59
N ILE A 8 -23.17 -2.27 -14.81
CA ILE A 8 -22.18 -2.44 -13.75
C ILE A 8 -21.86 -1.03 -13.26
N LYS A 9 -22.50 -0.62 -12.16
CA LYS A 9 -22.06 0.55 -11.41
C LYS A 9 -20.73 0.17 -10.80
N GLU A 10 -19.67 0.82 -11.23
CA GLU A 10 -18.39 0.80 -10.55
C GLU A 10 -18.65 1.24 -9.10
N GLU A 11 -18.62 0.28 -8.19
CA GLU A 11 -18.72 0.58 -6.77
C GLU A 11 -17.43 1.29 -6.37
N VAL A 12 -17.61 2.39 -5.64
CA VAL A 12 -16.53 3.16 -5.02
C VAL A 12 -15.59 2.19 -4.27
N ILE A 13 -14.28 2.25 -4.52
CA ILE A 13 -13.29 1.25 -4.10
C ILE A 13 -13.35 0.96 -2.59
N GLU A 14 -13.64 1.98 -1.80
CA GLU A 14 -13.84 1.91 -0.35
C GLU A 14 -14.96 0.93 0.02
N LYS A 15 -16.06 0.90 -0.74
CA LYS A 15 -17.16 -0.05 -0.52
C LYS A 15 -16.75 -1.48 -0.85
N GLN A 16 -15.96 -1.68 -1.89
CA GLN A 16 -15.48 -3.00 -2.28
C GLN A 16 -14.48 -3.56 -1.25
N LEU A 17 -13.53 -2.72 -0.81
CA LEU A 17 -12.58 -3.06 0.24
C LEU A 17 -13.28 -3.35 1.57
N TRP A 18 -14.26 -2.53 1.95
CA TRP A 18 -15.05 -2.74 3.17
C TRP A 18 -15.79 -4.07 3.15
N LYS A 19 -16.51 -4.38 2.06
CA LYS A 19 -17.22 -5.67 1.90
C LYS A 19 -16.26 -6.86 1.96
N SER A 20 -15.07 -6.71 1.38
CA SER A 20 -14.05 -7.77 1.37
C SER A 20 -13.47 -8.02 2.77
N ALA A 21 -13.16 -6.95 3.51
CA ALA A 21 -12.68 -7.03 4.88
C ALA A 21 -13.75 -7.65 5.81
N ASP A 22 -15.02 -7.23 5.68
CA ASP A 22 -16.13 -7.78 6.47
C ASP A 22 -16.33 -9.29 6.22
N LYS A 23 -16.17 -9.73 4.97
CA LYS A 23 -16.23 -11.17 4.62
C LYS A 23 -15.08 -11.99 5.24
N LEU A 24 -13.88 -11.40 5.38
CA LEU A 24 -12.69 -12.08 5.90
C LEU A 24 -12.59 -12.10 7.43
N ARG A 25 -13.27 -11.15 8.09
CA ARG A 25 -13.32 -10.96 9.54
C ARG A 25 -13.86 -12.15 10.34
N LYS A 26 -14.76 -12.96 9.75
CA LYS A 26 -15.43 -14.09 10.40
C LYS A 26 -16.02 -13.71 11.78
N ASN A 27 -15.58 -14.36 12.86
CA ASN A 27 -16.13 -14.22 14.22
C ASN A 27 -15.30 -13.29 15.14
N ILE A 28 -14.30 -12.58 14.62
CA ILE A 28 -13.49 -11.62 15.41
C ILE A 28 -14.35 -10.39 15.72
N ASP A 29 -14.13 -9.63 16.80
CA ASP A 29 -14.84 -8.36 17.05
C ASP A 29 -14.25 -7.16 16.27
N ALA A 30 -15.06 -6.15 15.92
CA ALA A 30 -14.64 -5.09 15.01
C ALA A 30 -13.56 -4.22 15.65
N ALA A 31 -13.62 -4.05 16.97
CA ALA A 31 -12.59 -3.36 17.73
C ALA A 31 -11.24 -4.08 17.68
N GLU A 32 -11.22 -5.40 17.48
CA GLU A 32 -10.00 -6.20 17.37
C GLU A 32 -9.52 -6.31 15.91
N TYR A 33 -10.45 -6.60 14.99
CA TYR A 33 -10.12 -6.78 13.57
C TYR A 33 -9.57 -5.51 12.91
N LYS A 34 -9.93 -4.32 13.42
CA LYS A 34 -9.37 -3.05 12.94
C LYS A 34 -7.84 -3.01 13.02
N HIS A 35 -7.23 -3.63 14.04
CA HIS A 35 -5.78 -3.61 14.21
C HIS A 35 -5.08 -4.43 13.12
N ILE A 36 -5.70 -5.53 12.70
CA ILE A 36 -5.20 -6.36 11.60
C ILE A 36 -5.32 -5.60 10.28
N VAL A 37 -6.51 -5.11 9.96
CA VAL A 37 -6.76 -4.43 8.67
C VAL A 37 -5.95 -3.14 8.55
N LEU A 38 -5.94 -2.29 9.58
CA LEU A 38 -5.14 -1.07 9.58
C LEU A 38 -3.63 -1.39 9.55
N GLY A 39 -3.20 -2.46 10.22
CA GLY A 39 -1.81 -2.92 10.15
C GLY A 39 -1.40 -3.37 8.74
N LEU A 40 -2.27 -4.09 8.03
CA LEU A 40 -2.03 -4.50 6.65
C LEU A 40 -2.02 -3.33 5.66
N ILE A 41 -2.95 -2.36 5.83
CA ILE A 41 -2.96 -1.14 5.02
C ILE A 41 -1.70 -0.33 5.26
N PHE A 42 -1.29 -0.18 6.52
CA PHE A 42 -0.05 0.50 6.87
C PHE A 42 1.17 -0.19 6.27
N LEU A 43 1.25 -1.53 6.37
CA LEU A 43 2.35 -2.30 5.78
C LEU A 43 2.41 -2.12 4.26
N LYS A 44 1.27 -2.22 3.57
CA LYS A 44 1.19 -1.97 2.13
C LYS A 44 1.66 -0.55 1.77
N TYR A 45 1.23 0.45 2.53
CA TYR A 45 1.62 1.84 2.32
C TYR A 45 3.14 2.03 2.44
N ILE A 46 3.76 1.51 3.50
CA ILE A 46 5.21 1.68 3.69
C ILE A 46 6.02 0.90 2.63
N SER A 47 5.54 -0.28 2.22
CA SER A 47 6.17 -1.05 1.13
C SER A 47 6.12 -0.27 -0.18
N ASP A 48 4.97 0.30 -0.53
CA ASP A 48 4.80 1.06 -1.78
C ASP A 48 5.65 2.33 -1.79
N ALA A 49 5.64 3.07 -0.67
CA ALA A 49 6.46 4.28 -0.54
C ALA A 49 7.96 3.96 -0.65
N PHE A 50 8.40 2.84 -0.06
CA PHE A 50 9.77 2.38 -0.19
C PHE A 50 10.11 1.99 -1.63
N GLU A 51 9.29 1.16 -2.29
CA GLU A 51 9.53 0.71 -3.67
C GLU A 51 9.59 1.89 -4.65
N GLU A 52 8.69 2.87 -4.50
CA GLU A 52 8.67 4.07 -5.34
C GLU A 52 9.95 4.89 -5.16
N LEU A 53 10.36 5.15 -3.92
CA LEU A 53 11.57 5.94 -3.65
C LEU A 53 12.84 5.18 -4.01
N HIS A 54 12.95 3.90 -3.66
CA HIS A 54 14.06 3.05 -4.04
C HIS A 54 14.20 2.99 -5.56
N GLY A 55 13.10 2.89 -6.31
CA GLY A 55 13.11 2.96 -7.77
C GLY A 55 13.65 4.29 -8.32
N LYS A 56 13.30 5.42 -7.70
CA LYS A 56 13.84 6.75 -8.06
C LYS A 56 15.33 6.85 -7.77
N LEU A 57 15.77 6.40 -6.60
CA LEU A 57 17.18 6.36 -6.19
C LEU A 57 18.01 5.49 -7.14
N VAL A 58 17.56 4.27 -7.43
CA VAL A 58 18.23 3.35 -8.37
C VAL A 58 18.29 3.94 -9.78
N SER A 59 17.25 4.67 -10.20
CA SER A 59 17.25 5.31 -11.53
C SER A 59 18.30 6.40 -11.67
N GLY A 60 18.73 7.01 -10.55
CA GLY A 60 19.78 8.03 -10.53
C GLY A 60 19.47 9.26 -11.38
N LYS A 61 18.20 9.65 -11.51
CA LYS A 61 17.77 10.78 -12.35
C LYS A 61 17.41 12.01 -11.51
N GLY A 62 17.71 13.19 -12.05
CA GLY A 62 17.37 14.46 -11.43
C GLY A 62 18.07 14.65 -10.09
N ASP A 63 17.30 14.99 -9.05
CA ASP A 63 17.79 15.25 -7.69
C ASP A 63 18.46 14.03 -7.04
N TYR A 64 18.25 12.81 -7.59
CA TYR A 64 18.81 11.56 -7.08
C TYR A 64 20.07 11.08 -7.80
N ALA A 65 20.68 11.89 -8.67
CA ALA A 65 21.83 11.47 -9.48
C ALA A 65 23.10 11.11 -8.69
N SER A 66 23.20 11.52 -7.43
CA SER A 66 24.30 11.18 -6.52
C SER A 66 23.81 10.51 -5.23
N ALA A 67 22.54 10.12 -5.19
CA ALA A 67 21.96 9.47 -4.03
C ALA A 67 22.29 7.97 -4.04
N ASP A 68 22.51 7.40 -2.87
CA ASP A 68 22.78 5.97 -2.71
C ASP A 68 21.49 5.23 -2.31
N PRO A 69 20.97 4.30 -3.14
CA PRO A 69 19.79 3.50 -2.81
C PRO A 69 19.93 2.67 -1.53
N GLU A 70 21.15 2.39 -1.08
CA GLU A 70 21.43 1.62 0.14
C GLU A 70 21.75 2.51 1.36
N ASP A 71 21.75 3.84 1.19
CA ASP A 71 21.84 4.79 2.30
C ASP A 71 20.46 5.05 2.93
N LYS A 72 20.36 4.87 4.25
CA LYS A 72 19.13 5.06 5.03
C LYS A 72 18.71 6.52 5.13
N ASP A 73 19.68 7.44 5.08
CA ASP A 73 19.40 8.86 5.27
C ASP A 73 18.61 9.44 4.10
N GLU A 74 18.77 8.90 2.89
CA GLU A 74 17.98 9.24 1.69
C GLU A 74 16.48 8.96 1.90
N TYR A 75 16.14 7.83 2.50
CA TYR A 75 14.75 7.48 2.81
C TYR A 75 14.20 8.32 3.95
N LYS A 76 15.03 8.61 4.96
CA LYS A 76 14.63 9.43 6.10
C LYS A 76 14.33 10.87 5.71
N ALA A 77 15.08 11.43 4.75
CA ALA A 77 14.83 12.76 4.21
C ALA A 77 13.40 12.89 3.63
N GLU A 78 12.94 11.84 2.95
CA GLU A 78 11.60 11.75 2.36
C GLU A 78 10.54 11.18 3.33
N LYS A 79 10.90 10.93 4.59
CA LYS A 79 10.03 10.31 5.61
C LYS A 79 9.50 8.92 5.22
N VAL A 80 10.29 8.20 4.42
CA VAL A 80 10.03 6.83 3.99
C VAL A 80 10.83 5.87 4.88
N PHE A 81 10.26 4.71 5.18
CA PHE A 81 10.96 3.67 5.91
C PHE A 81 11.97 2.98 4.99
N PHE A 82 13.24 2.88 5.42
CA PHE A 82 14.22 2.06 4.73
C PHE A 82 13.95 0.57 4.97
N VAL A 83 13.78 -0.20 3.90
CA VAL A 83 13.65 -1.65 3.95
C VAL A 83 14.99 -2.31 3.58
N PRO A 84 15.65 -3.01 4.53
CA PRO A 84 16.93 -3.64 4.27
C PRO A 84 16.79 -4.77 3.25
N PRO A 85 17.84 -5.11 2.47
CA PRO A 85 17.77 -6.16 1.45
C PRO A 85 17.24 -7.51 1.94
N SER A 86 17.48 -7.87 3.20
CA SER A 86 17.01 -9.12 3.81
C SER A 86 15.50 -9.16 4.09
N ALA A 87 14.81 -8.02 4.01
CA ALA A 87 13.39 -7.87 4.33
C ALA A 87 12.59 -7.27 3.16
N ARG A 88 13.21 -7.14 1.98
CA ARG A 88 12.54 -6.77 0.72
C ARG A 88 11.76 -7.96 0.15
#